data_AF-B5W2Q8-F1
#
_entry.id   AF-B5W2Q8-F1
#
_cell.length_a   1.000
_cell.length_b   1.000
_cell.length_c   1.000
_cell.angle_alpha   90.00
_cell.angle_beta   90.00
_cell.angle_gamma   90.00
#
_symmetry.space_group_name_H-M   'P 1'
#
loop_
_entity.id
_entity.type
_entity.pdbx_description
1 polymer ?
#
loop_
_entity_poly.entity_id
_entity_poly.type
_entity_poly.pdbx_seq_one_letter_code
_entity_poly.pdbx_strand_id
1 'polypeptide(L)'
;MPKGRCAWRGLYFTPSDLVEVDHIVPQSLGGKDVYKNLQLLHRHCHHDQTALDNANAASLTMEQSARASHHEVFRVYANYRDVEAPLEPYDGKLSPTVLNGRGKW
;
A
#
# COMPACT_ATOMS: atom_id res chain seq x y z
N MET A 1 -10.79 -15.42 -28.70
CA MET A 1 -9.51 -14.70 -28.82
C MET A 1 -9.34 -14.22 -30.25
N PRO A 2 -8.91 -12.97 -30.49
CA PRO A 2 -8.53 -12.55 -31.82
C PRO A 2 -7.33 -13.38 -32.26
N LYS A 3 -7.43 -14.01 -33.44
CA LYS A 3 -6.40 -14.96 -33.88
C LYS A 3 -5.09 -14.23 -34.16
N GLY A 4 -4.01 -14.66 -33.50
CA GLY A 4 -2.66 -14.18 -33.75
C GLY A 4 -2.24 -12.90 -33.03
N ARG A 5 -2.94 -12.46 -31.97
CA ARG A 5 -2.54 -11.29 -31.16
C ARG A 5 -2.23 -11.67 -29.72
N CYS A 6 -1.21 -11.04 -29.16
CA CYS A 6 -0.89 -11.06 -27.74
C CYS A 6 -2.07 -10.48 -26.94
N ALA A 7 -2.52 -11.22 -25.93
CA ALA A 7 -3.67 -10.82 -25.12
C ALA A 7 -3.41 -9.58 -24.25
N TRP A 8 -2.16 -9.36 -23.83
CA TRP A 8 -1.79 -8.25 -22.96
C TRP A 8 -1.60 -6.92 -23.73
N ARG A 9 -0.82 -6.93 -24.81
CA ARG A 9 -0.51 -5.71 -25.60
C ARG A 9 -1.39 -5.52 -26.82
N GLY A 10 -2.14 -6.53 -27.26
CA GLY A 10 -2.94 -6.49 -28.48
C GLY A 10 -2.13 -6.46 -29.79
N LEU A 11 -0.80 -6.65 -29.73
CA LEU A 11 0.08 -6.71 -30.89
C LEU A 11 0.05 -8.08 -31.56
N TYR A 12 0.27 -8.13 -32.87
CA TYR A 12 0.37 -9.40 -33.61
C TYR A 12 1.70 -10.10 -33.32
N PHE A 13 1.66 -11.43 -33.32
CA PHE A 13 2.86 -12.26 -33.29
C PHE A 13 3.57 -12.21 -34.65
N THR A 14 4.89 -12.12 -34.62
CA THR A 14 5.79 -12.28 -35.75
C THR A 14 6.49 -13.64 -35.67
N PRO A 15 7.00 -14.20 -36.78
CA PRO A 15 7.73 -15.47 -36.75
C PRO A 15 8.99 -15.48 -35.88
N SER A 16 9.54 -14.30 -35.59
CA SER A 16 10.68 -14.11 -34.69
C SER A 16 10.30 -14.05 -33.21
N ASP A 17 9.01 -13.93 -32.90
CA ASP A 17 8.57 -13.80 -31.51
C ASP A 17 8.58 -15.14 -30.78
N LEU A 18 9.07 -15.10 -29.54
CA LEU A 18 8.88 -16.18 -28.59
C LEU A 18 7.50 -16.04 -27.95
N VAL A 19 6.66 -17.06 -28.14
CA VAL A 19 5.28 -17.10 -27.65
C VAL A 19 5.16 -18.06 -26.49
N GLU A 20 4.51 -17.62 -25.42
CA GLU A 20 4.23 -18.42 -24.22
C GLU A 20 2.71 -18.59 -24.06
N VAL A 21 2.33 -19.76 -23.54
CA VAL A 21 0.95 -20.07 -23.15
C VAL A 21 0.81 -19.74 -21.67
N ASP A 22 -0.15 -18.90 -21.34
CA ASP A 22 -0.40 -18.42 -19.99
C ASP A 22 -1.87 -18.62 -19.58
N HIS A 23 -2.13 -18.74 -18.28
CA HIS A 23 -3.49 -18.91 -17.76
C HIS A 23 -4.12 -17.53 -17.47
N ILE A 24 -5.28 -17.23 -18.07
CA ILE A 24 -6.02 -15.98 -17.84
C ILE A 24 -6.40 -15.83 -16.37
N VAL A 25 -6.93 -16.91 -15.79
CA VAL A 25 -7.08 -17.06 -14.33
C VAL A 25 -5.96 -18.00 -13.88
N PRO A 26 -5.04 -17.54 -13.01
CA PRO A 26 -3.98 -18.38 -12.47
C PRO A 26 -4.52 -19.65 -11.81
N GLN A 27 -3.77 -20.75 -11.91
CA GLN A 27 -4.16 -22.01 -11.28
C GLN A 27 -4.28 -21.88 -9.75
N SER A 28 -3.45 -21.03 -9.13
CA SER A 28 -3.52 -20.70 -7.70
C SER A 28 -4.85 -20.06 -7.28
N LEU A 29 -5.56 -19.40 -8.21
CA LEU A 29 -6.87 -18.79 -7.99
C LEU A 29 -8.02 -19.68 -8.49
N GLY A 30 -7.76 -20.98 -8.69
CA GLY A 30 -8.77 -21.95 -9.15
C GLY A 30 -8.97 -21.96 -10.67
N GLY A 31 -8.06 -21.35 -11.43
CA GLY A 31 -8.04 -21.44 -12.89
C GLY A 31 -7.86 -22.87 -13.38
N LYS A 32 -8.74 -23.34 -14.26
CA LYS A 32 -8.65 -24.68 -14.86
C LYS A 32 -7.75 -24.66 -16.07
N ASP A 33 -7.07 -25.76 -16.32
CA ASP A 33 -6.28 -25.96 -17.53
C ASP A 33 -7.17 -26.35 -18.71
N VAL A 34 -7.91 -25.37 -19.21
CA VAL A 34 -8.83 -25.54 -20.35
C VAL A 34 -8.53 -24.46 -21.37
N TYR A 35 -8.68 -24.78 -22.66
CA TYR A 35 -8.35 -23.85 -23.76
C TYR A 35 -9.03 -22.46 -23.63
N LYS A 36 -10.21 -22.40 -23.00
CA LYS A 36 -10.93 -21.14 -22.74
C LYS A 36 -10.24 -20.24 -21.69
N ASN A 37 -9.40 -20.82 -20.84
CA ASN A 37 -8.63 -20.15 -19.79
C ASN A 37 -7.15 -19.97 -20.19
N LEU A 38 -6.76 -20.31 -21.43
CA LEU A 38 -5.39 -20.16 -21.91
C LEU A 38 -5.32 -18.96 -22.85
N GLN A 39 -4.32 -18.10 -22.66
CA GLN A 39 -3.97 -16.97 -23.51
C GLN A 39 -2.56 -17.13 -24.07
N LEU A 40 -2.32 -16.49 -25.22
CA LEU A 40 -1.00 -16.39 -25.81
C LEU A 40 -0.42 -15.02 -25.53
N LEU A 41 0.83 -15.00 -25.06
CA LEU A 41 1.58 -13.79 -24.77
C LEU A 41 2.95 -13.86 -25.45
N HIS A 42 3.52 -12.71 -25.78
CA HIS A 42 4.95 -12.66 -26.05
C HIS A 42 5.71 -12.94 -24.75
N ARG A 43 6.85 -13.62 -24.82
CA ARG A 43 7.69 -13.88 -23.64
C ARG A 43 8.06 -12.61 -22.87
N HIS A 44 8.42 -11.53 -23.58
CA HIS A 44 8.72 -10.25 -22.93
C HIS A 44 7.47 -9.64 -22.27
N CYS A 45 6.30 -9.80 -22.89
CA CYS A 45 5.03 -9.35 -22.34
C CYS A 45 4.69 -10.04 -21.02
N HIS A 46 4.95 -11.34 -20.94
CA HIS A 46 4.72 -12.13 -19.74
C HIS A 46 5.63 -11.68 -18.58
N HIS A 47 6.91 -11.44 -18.83
CA HIS A 47 7.83 -10.93 -17.82
C HIS A 47 7.43 -9.54 -17.30
N ASP A 48 7.09 -8.61 -18.21
CA ASP A 48 6.66 -7.26 -17.83
C ASP A 48 5.37 -7.30 -17.00
N GLN A 49 4.42 -8.17 -17.35
CA GLN A 49 3.16 -8.32 -16.63
C GLN A 49 3.40 -8.82 -15.21
N THR A 50 4.24 -9.84 -15.03
CA THR A 50 4.64 -10.33 -13.70
C THR A 50 5.30 -9.23 -12.86
N ALA A 51 6.19 -8.44 -13.47
CA ALA A 51 6.84 -7.33 -12.78
C ALA A 51 5.84 -6.25 -12.33
N LEU A 52 4.86 -5.93 -13.18
CA LEU A 52 3.80 -4.97 -12.87
C LEU A 52 2.88 -5.49 -11.75
N ASP A 53 2.48 -6.76 -11.80
CA ASP A 53 1.62 -7.37 -10.77
C ASP A 53 2.31 -7.37 -9.40
N ASN A 54 3.61 -7.66 -9.36
CA ASN A 54 4.42 -7.58 -8.15
C ASN A 54 4.52 -6.14 -7.61
N ALA A 55 4.72 -5.15 -8.49
CA ALA A 55 4.78 -3.75 -8.09
C ALA A 55 3.44 -3.26 -7.53
N ASN A 56 2.32 -3.67 -8.14
CA ASN A 56 0.98 -3.35 -7.65
C ASN A 56 0.68 -4.02 -6.31
N ALA A 57 1.12 -5.27 -6.11
CA ALA A 57 0.99 -5.92 -4.80
C ALA A 57 1.76 -5.14 -3.72
N ALA A 58 2.98 -4.67 -4.02
CA ALA A 58 3.76 -3.87 -3.09
C ALA A 58 3.08 -2.52 -2.76
N SER A 59 2.54 -1.80 -3.76
CA SER A 59 1.85 -0.53 -3.52
C SER A 59 0.58 -0.69 -2.69
N LEU A 60 -0.22 -1.73 -2.96
CA LEU A 60 -1.43 -2.03 -2.17
C LEU A 60 -1.10 -2.29 -0.70
N THR A 61 0.00 -2.99 -0.40
CA THR A 61 0.41 -3.22 0.99
C THR A 61 0.86 -1.93 1.69
N MET A 62 1.53 -1.02 0.98
CA MET A 62 1.93 0.28 1.52
C MET A 62 0.71 1.16 1.80
N GLU A 63 -0.26 1.21 0.87
CA GLU A 63 -1.51 1.96 1.05
C GLU A 63 -2.37 1.39 2.18
N GLN A 64 -2.48 0.06 2.27
CA GLN A 64 -3.19 -0.62 3.36
C GLN A 64 -2.53 -0.36 4.71
N SER A 65 -1.20 -0.36 4.78
CA SER A 65 -0.43 -0.04 5.99
C SER A 65 -0.63 1.43 6.42
N ALA A 66 -0.61 2.36 5.46
CA ALA A 66 -0.87 3.78 5.71
C ALA A 66 -2.32 4.00 6.22
N ARG A 67 -3.30 3.32 5.63
CA ARG A 67 -4.71 3.39 6.06
C ARG A 67 -4.93 2.76 7.44
N ALA A 68 -4.29 1.62 7.71
CA ALA A 68 -4.34 0.98 9.02
C ALA A 68 -3.76 1.89 10.11
N SER A 69 -2.62 2.52 9.84
CA SER A 69 -1.99 3.50 10.75
C SER A 69 -2.91 4.69 11.03
N HIS A 70 -3.53 5.29 10.00
CA HIS A 70 -4.47 6.40 10.20
C HIS A 70 -5.69 6.01 11.05
N HIS A 71 -6.19 4.79 10.91
CA HIS A 71 -7.29 4.28 11.74
C HIS A 71 -6.87 4.02 13.19
N GLU A 72 -5.65 3.53 13.44
CA GLU A 72 -5.10 3.42 14.80
C GLU A 72 -4.93 4.78 15.47
N VAL A 73 -4.41 5.77 14.74
CA VAL A 73 -4.31 7.17 15.22
C VAL A 73 -5.70 7.70 15.58
N PHE A 74 -6.68 7.56 14.69
CA PHE A 74 -8.05 8.01 14.95
C PHE A 74 -8.66 7.32 16.19
N ARG A 75 -8.42 6.01 16.38
CA ARG A 75 -8.86 5.27 17.56
C ARG A 75 -8.22 5.79 18.85
N VAL A 76 -6.91 6.07 18.85
CA VAL A 76 -6.22 6.65 20.01
C VAL A 76 -6.80 8.03 20.34
N TYR A 77 -7.02 8.88 19.35
CA TYR A 77 -7.63 10.19 19.55
C TYR A 77 -9.10 10.13 20.00
N ALA A 78 -9.87 9.15 19.54
CA ALA A 78 -11.23 8.92 20.00
C ALA A 78 -11.25 8.51 21.48
N ASN A 79 -10.35 7.61 21.91
CA ASN A 79 -10.19 7.23 23.31
C ASN A 79 -9.78 8.41 24.21
N TYR A 80 -9.08 9.40 23.66
CA TYR A 80 -8.71 10.63 24.36
C TYR A 80 -9.87 11.63 24.55
N ARG A 81 -10.98 11.50 23.83
CA ARG A 81 -12.15 12.37 24.00
C ARG A 81 -13.12 11.91 25.07
N ASP A 82 -13.06 10.63 25.45
CA ASP A 82 -13.87 10.05 26.53
C ASP A 82 -13.22 10.22 27.92
N VAL A 83 -11.97 10.70 27.97
CA VAL A 83 -11.37 11.28 29.18
C VAL A 83 -11.66 12.78 29.19
N GLU A 84 -12.85 13.18 29.62
CA GLU A 84 -13.05 14.52 30.19
C GLU A 84 -12.17 14.60 31.44
N ALA A 85 -10.89 14.97 31.26
CA ALA A 85 -10.06 15.41 32.37
C ALA A 85 -10.69 16.70 32.92
N PRO A 86 -11.08 16.76 34.21
CA PRO A 86 -11.48 18.01 34.81
C PRO A 86 -10.33 19.00 34.63
N LEU A 87 -10.57 20.10 33.91
CA LEU A 87 -9.64 21.22 33.88
C LEU A 87 -9.69 21.89 35.25
N GLU A 88 -9.01 21.31 36.24
CA GLU A 88 -8.73 21.99 37.49
C GLU A 88 -7.82 23.20 37.17
N PRO A 89 -8.20 24.43 37.54
CA PRO A 89 -7.36 25.60 37.33
C PRO A 89 -6.07 25.43 38.14
N TYR A 90 -4.93 25.36 37.46
CA TYR A 90 -3.64 25.40 38.13
C TYR A 90 -3.41 26.81 38.71
N ASP A 91 -3.54 26.94 40.03
CA ASP A 91 -3.09 28.14 40.76
C ASP A 91 -1.58 28.04 41.00
N GLY A 92 -0.81 28.54 40.06
CA GLY A 92 0.64 28.64 40.15
C GLY A 92 1.11 29.57 41.26
N LYS A 93 1.42 29.02 42.44
CA LYS A 93 2.17 29.77 43.48
C LYS A 93 3.66 29.73 43.15
N LEU A 94 4.18 30.82 42.57
CA LEU A 94 5.62 31.05 42.47
C LEU A 94 6.22 31.30 43.87
N SER A 95 7.17 30.46 44.27
CA SER A 95 7.91 30.60 45.54
C SER A 95 8.94 31.74 45.44
N PRO A 96 8.93 32.74 46.35
CA PRO A 96 9.88 33.84 46.35
C PRO A 96 11.19 33.42 47.04
N THR A 97 12.00 32.59 46.40
CA THR A 97 13.30 32.15 46.96
C THR A 97 14.51 32.73 46.22
N VAL A 98 14.32 33.73 45.35
CA VAL A 98 15.43 34.47 44.73
C VAL A 98 15.40 35.94 45.15
N LEU A 99 15.43 36.19 46.45
CA LEU A 99 15.83 37.49 47.00
C LEU A 99 16.91 37.26 48.07
N ASN A 100 18.15 37.05 47.64
CA ASN A 100 19.32 37.43 48.41
C ASN A 100 20.60 37.33 47.56
N GLY A 101 21.18 38.48 47.19
CA GLY A 101 22.42 38.50 46.42
C GLY A 101 22.98 39.86 46.02
N ARG A 102 23.00 40.83 46.96
CA ARG A 102 24.00 41.92 47.11
C ARG A 102 24.51 42.64 45.83
N GLY A 103 24.12 43.90 45.68
CA GLY A 103 24.74 44.83 44.74
C GLY A 103 26.15 45.28 45.11
N LYS A 104 26.86 45.81 44.11
CA LYS A 104 27.84 46.91 44.20
C LYS A 104 27.82 47.68 42.87
N TRP A 105 27.99 49.00 43.03
CA TRP A 105 27.86 50.09 42.07
C TRP A 105 28.84 50.04 40.90
#